data_AF-A0A928QLF3-F1
#
_entry.id   AF-A0A928QLF3-F1
#
_cell.length_a   1.000
_cell.length_b   1.000
_cell.length_c   1.000
_cell.angle_alpha   90.00
_cell.angle_beta   90.00
_cell.angle_gamma   90.00
#
_symmetry.space_group_name_H-M   'P 1'
#
loop_
_entity.id
_entity.type
_entity.pdbx_description
1 polymer ?
#
loop_
_entity_poly.entity_id
_entity_poly.type
_entity_poly.pdbx_seq_one_letter_code
_entity_poly.pdbx_strand_id
1 'polypeptide(L)'
;MKKIILSALLAAAVLLSGCSSFLYREYSVVEPHSSDYYENEDVLRAESYQDVVNGLLILVGQQAKEGTVWLYPDNADTDVAALAEQACREVQQETPLGAYAVDYLTYTIDSTPRNYVEIDLTIGYRRTAEQMDAIVHTTSISALADLLTAAADRGVSELTVQLSYFDNQQQEVRSIVSAVQANQAGASRDPWQVNFYPEGGDVGIVEIILKK
;
A
#
# COMPACT_ATOMS: atom_id res chain seq x y z
N MET A 1 12.91 29.62 -80.84
CA MET A 1 13.10 28.30 -80.19
C MET A 1 13.18 28.36 -78.65
N LYS A 2 13.27 29.54 -78.00
CA LYS A 2 13.24 29.70 -76.53
C LYS A 2 11.88 29.44 -75.86
N LYS A 3 10.76 29.51 -76.61
CA LYS A 3 9.41 29.28 -76.07
C LYS A 3 9.09 27.80 -75.82
N ILE A 4 9.78 26.87 -76.51
CA ILE A 4 9.55 25.43 -76.40
C ILE A 4 10.20 24.86 -75.11
N ILE A 5 11.29 25.50 -74.65
CA ILE A 5 12.02 25.07 -73.45
C ILE A 5 11.24 25.46 -72.17
N LEU A 6 10.54 26.61 -72.17
CA LEU A 6 9.71 27.01 -71.03
C LEU A 6 8.45 26.13 -70.88
N SER A 7 7.83 25.69 -71.98
CA SER A 7 6.67 24.79 -71.91
C SER A 7 7.05 23.36 -71.54
N ALA A 8 8.27 22.91 -71.86
CA ALA A 8 8.78 21.62 -71.39
C ALA A 8 9.09 21.62 -69.88
N LEU A 9 9.58 22.73 -69.33
CA LEU A 9 9.86 22.84 -67.89
C LEU A 9 8.57 22.98 -67.06
N LEU A 10 7.54 23.63 -67.60
CA LEU A 10 6.23 23.77 -66.93
C LEU A 10 5.43 22.46 -66.97
N ALA A 11 5.54 21.67 -68.05
CA ALA A 11 4.92 20.34 -68.13
C ALA A 11 5.62 19.32 -67.22
N ALA A 12 6.93 19.45 -66.99
CA ALA A 12 7.65 18.64 -66.02
C ALA A 12 7.25 18.93 -64.57
N ALA A 13 6.88 20.18 -64.24
CA ALA A 13 6.43 20.55 -62.89
C ALA A 13 5.05 19.98 -62.51
N VAL A 14 4.17 19.72 -63.49
CA VAL A 14 2.82 19.16 -63.26
C VAL A 14 2.84 17.63 -63.07
N LEU A 15 3.89 16.96 -63.53
CA LEU A 15 4.08 15.51 -63.29
C LEU A 15 4.62 15.19 -61.88
N LEU A 16 5.07 16.19 -61.12
CA LEU A 16 5.50 16.01 -59.72
C LEU A 16 4.37 16.21 -58.69
N SER A 17 3.19 16.67 -59.10
CA SER A 17 2.00 16.80 -58.24
C SER A 17 1.07 15.59 -58.37
N GLY A 18 1.63 14.39 -58.21
CA GLY A 18 0.93 13.13 -58.48
C GLY A 18 1.18 12.03 -57.46
N CYS A 19 1.44 12.35 -56.19
CA CYS A 19 1.55 11.35 -55.11
C CYS A 19 1.04 11.90 -53.75
N SER A 20 -0.14 12.52 -53.70
CA SER A 20 -0.74 12.97 -52.42
C SER A 20 -1.96 12.14 -52.00
N SER A 21 -2.11 10.91 -52.50
CA SER A 21 -3.28 10.07 -52.18
C SER A 21 -2.91 8.61 -51.93
N PHE A 22 -1.87 8.36 -51.12
CA PHE A 22 -1.55 6.97 -50.74
C PHE A 22 -1.07 6.75 -49.32
N LEU A 23 -1.56 7.53 -48.36
CA LEU A 23 -1.54 7.12 -46.94
C LEU A 23 -2.82 7.59 -46.23
N TYR A 24 -3.98 7.24 -46.77
CA TYR A 24 -5.13 7.00 -45.90
C TYR A 24 -4.92 5.60 -45.30
N ARG A 25 -3.92 5.49 -44.44
CA ARG A 25 -3.87 4.37 -43.50
C ARG A 25 -4.83 4.79 -42.40
N GLU A 26 -6.09 4.44 -42.59
CA GLU A 26 -7.01 4.30 -41.48
C GLU A 26 -6.31 3.32 -40.53
N TYR A 27 -5.61 3.84 -39.53
CA TYR A 27 -5.20 3.05 -38.39
C TYR A 27 -6.51 2.67 -37.73
N SER A 28 -7.12 1.56 -38.16
CA SER A 28 -7.90 0.80 -37.21
C SER A 28 -6.89 0.35 -36.16
N VAL A 29 -6.88 1.07 -35.05
CA VAL A 29 -6.36 0.51 -33.81
C VAL A 29 -7.30 -0.64 -33.53
N VAL A 30 -6.88 -1.84 -33.92
CA VAL A 30 -7.42 -3.04 -33.30
C VAL A 30 -6.75 -3.04 -31.95
N GLU A 31 -7.42 -2.46 -30.96
CA GLU A 31 -7.19 -2.90 -29.59
C GLU A 31 -7.24 -4.43 -29.66
N PRO A 32 -6.28 -5.15 -29.04
CA PRO A 32 -6.51 -6.56 -28.77
C PRO A 32 -7.93 -6.65 -28.24
N HIS A 33 -8.71 -7.63 -28.69
CA HIS A 33 -9.91 -7.95 -27.94
C HIS A 33 -9.44 -8.36 -26.54
N SER A 34 -9.34 -7.38 -25.65
CA SER A 34 -9.28 -7.60 -24.23
C SER A 34 -10.66 -8.14 -23.94
N SER A 35 -10.72 -9.45 -23.79
CA SER A 35 -11.88 -10.14 -23.23
C SER A 35 -12.11 -9.77 -21.77
N ASP A 36 -11.31 -8.87 -21.21
CA ASP A 36 -11.30 -8.59 -19.79
C ASP A 36 -12.22 -7.38 -19.54
N TYR A 37 -13.50 -7.70 -19.50
CA TYR A 37 -14.59 -6.80 -19.09
C TYR A 37 -14.52 -6.43 -17.59
N TYR A 38 -13.35 -6.54 -16.95
CA TYR A 38 -13.15 -6.48 -15.50
C TYR A 38 -11.71 -6.09 -15.13
N GLU A 39 -11.17 -5.00 -15.68
CA GLU A 39 -9.98 -4.35 -15.10
C GLU A 39 -10.42 -3.04 -14.44
N ASN A 40 -10.99 -3.17 -13.25
CA ASN A 40 -10.75 -2.16 -12.23
C ASN A 40 -9.41 -2.58 -11.60
N GLU A 41 -8.35 -1.80 -11.80
CA GLU A 41 -7.02 -2.03 -11.18
C GLU A 41 -7.09 -2.04 -9.63
N ASP A 42 -8.24 -1.71 -9.05
CA ASP A 42 -8.50 -1.56 -7.61
C ASP A 42 -9.07 -2.83 -6.93
N VAL A 43 -9.23 -3.94 -7.66
CA VAL A 43 -9.83 -5.17 -7.10
C VAL A 43 -8.78 -6.24 -6.81
N LEU A 44 -8.74 -6.72 -5.57
CA LEU A 44 -7.81 -7.75 -5.13
C LEU A 44 -8.44 -9.14 -5.27
N ARG A 45 -7.70 -10.08 -5.86
CA ARG A 45 -8.13 -11.47 -5.98
C ARG A 45 -7.64 -12.29 -4.78
N ALA A 46 -8.53 -13.10 -4.22
CA ALA A 46 -8.23 -14.04 -3.15
C ALA A 46 -8.79 -15.43 -3.47
N GLU A 47 -8.06 -16.48 -3.09
CA GLU A 47 -8.51 -17.88 -3.20
C GLU A 47 -8.65 -18.52 -1.82
N SER A 48 -7.89 -18.03 -0.84
CA SER A 48 -7.86 -18.53 0.53
C SER A 48 -8.09 -17.45 1.58
N TYR A 49 -8.30 -17.88 2.82
CA TYR A 49 -8.33 -17.01 4.00
C TYR A 49 -7.10 -16.09 4.09
N GLN A 50 -5.90 -16.66 3.87
CA GLN A 50 -4.65 -15.91 3.97
C GLN A 50 -4.51 -14.88 2.84
N ASP A 51 -5.07 -15.15 1.65
CA ASP A 51 -5.08 -14.15 0.58
C ASP A 51 -5.98 -12.96 0.92
N VAL A 52 -7.09 -13.18 1.63
CA VAL A 52 -7.94 -12.09 2.13
C VAL A 52 -7.19 -11.24 3.17
N VAL A 53 -6.49 -11.89 4.12
CA VAL A 53 -5.64 -11.19 5.12
C VAL A 53 -4.55 -10.37 4.41
N ASN A 54 -3.85 -10.97 3.45
CA ASN A 54 -2.81 -10.27 2.69
C ASN A 54 -3.36 -9.11 1.87
N GLY A 55 -4.53 -9.30 1.23
CA GLY A 55 -5.21 -8.24 0.49
C GLY A 55 -5.58 -7.06 1.39
N LEU A 56 -6.11 -7.33 2.57
CA LEU A 56 -6.36 -6.30 3.58
C LEU A 56 -5.07 -5.57 3.99
N LEU A 57 -3.97 -6.27 4.20
CA LEU A 57 -2.68 -5.64 4.52
C LEU A 57 -2.15 -4.76 3.38
N ILE A 58 -2.38 -5.14 2.13
CA ILE A 58 -2.07 -4.28 0.96
C ILE A 58 -2.90 -3.00 1.02
N LEU A 59 -4.22 -3.10 1.22
CA LEU A 59 -5.11 -1.94 1.32
C LEU A 59 -4.70 -1.01 2.47
N VAL A 60 -4.39 -1.59 3.64
CA VAL A 60 -3.90 -0.82 4.80
C VAL A 60 -2.56 -0.15 4.49
N GLY A 61 -1.62 -0.86 3.86
CA GLY A 61 -0.33 -0.30 3.45
C GLY A 61 -0.44 0.82 2.42
N GLN A 62 -1.47 0.78 1.57
CA GLN A 62 -1.82 1.84 0.63
C GLN A 62 -2.67 2.96 1.25
N GLN A 63 -3.01 2.86 2.54
CA GLN A 63 -3.86 3.81 3.25
C GLN A 63 -5.26 3.96 2.60
N ALA A 64 -5.73 2.90 1.94
CA ALA A 64 -7.02 2.88 1.27
C ALA A 64 -8.16 2.93 2.30
N LYS A 65 -9.17 3.76 2.07
CA LYS A 65 -10.36 3.83 2.94
C LYS A 65 -11.42 2.80 2.58
N GLU A 66 -11.39 2.37 1.33
CA GLU A 66 -12.31 1.42 0.74
C GLU A 66 -11.49 0.49 -0.16
N GLY A 67 -11.97 -0.74 -0.35
CA GLY A 67 -11.36 -1.69 -1.26
C GLY A 67 -12.25 -2.89 -1.47
N THR A 68 -12.05 -3.61 -2.57
CA THR A 68 -12.86 -4.76 -2.93
C THR A 68 -11.98 -5.99 -3.10
N VAL A 69 -12.37 -7.09 -2.47
CA VAL A 69 -11.74 -8.40 -2.62
C VAL A 69 -12.70 -9.36 -3.31
N TRP A 70 -12.27 -9.94 -4.42
CA TRP A 70 -12.95 -11.05 -5.07
C TRP A 70 -12.42 -12.37 -4.54
N LEU A 71 -13.22 -13.02 -3.70
CA LEU A 71 -12.91 -14.34 -3.16
C LEU A 71 -13.46 -15.43 -4.08
N TYR A 72 -12.57 -16.30 -4.53
CA TYR A 72 -12.89 -17.54 -5.23
C TYR A 72 -12.76 -18.69 -4.21
N PRO A 73 -13.82 -19.03 -3.46
CA PRO A 73 -13.71 -20.01 -2.39
C PRO A 73 -13.42 -21.41 -2.95
N ASP A 74 -12.43 -22.09 -2.38
CA ASP A 74 -12.06 -23.47 -2.73
C ASP A 74 -13.22 -24.47 -2.58
N ASN A 75 -14.15 -24.18 -1.66
CA ASN A 75 -15.32 -24.99 -1.38
C ASN A 75 -16.60 -24.15 -1.44
N ALA A 76 -17.63 -24.67 -2.11
CA ALA A 76 -18.96 -24.05 -2.19
C ALA A 76 -19.65 -23.87 -0.83
N ASP A 77 -19.29 -24.69 0.17
CA ASP A 77 -19.82 -24.60 1.54
C ASP A 77 -19.04 -23.63 2.45
N THR A 78 -18.05 -22.90 1.91
CA THR A 78 -17.27 -21.93 2.69
C THR A 78 -18.17 -20.81 3.21
N ASP A 79 -18.17 -20.60 4.53
CA ASP A 79 -18.79 -19.43 5.14
C ASP A 79 -17.92 -18.19 4.92
N VAL A 80 -18.19 -17.49 3.82
CA VAL A 80 -17.44 -16.28 3.42
C VAL A 80 -17.61 -15.15 4.45
N ALA A 81 -18.75 -15.06 5.12
CA ALA A 81 -18.97 -14.04 6.14
C ALA A 81 -18.09 -14.28 7.37
N ALA A 82 -18.06 -15.51 7.88
CA ALA A 82 -17.19 -15.87 8.99
C ALA A 82 -15.70 -15.71 8.62
N LEU A 83 -15.32 -16.09 7.40
CA LEU A 83 -13.96 -15.93 6.87
C LEU A 83 -13.56 -14.45 6.83
N ALA A 84 -14.39 -13.59 6.23
CA ALA A 84 -14.15 -12.15 6.14
C ALA A 84 -14.06 -11.53 7.54
N GLU A 85 -14.98 -11.88 8.44
CA GLU A 85 -14.96 -11.37 9.82
C GLU A 85 -13.68 -11.75 10.54
N GLN A 86 -13.23 -13.00 10.40
CA GLN A 86 -12.00 -13.46 11.01
C GLN A 86 -10.78 -12.73 10.43
N ALA A 87 -10.72 -12.54 9.10
CA ALA A 87 -9.62 -11.83 8.45
C ALA A 87 -9.57 -10.36 8.90
N CYS A 88 -10.73 -9.70 9.02
CA CYS A 88 -10.83 -8.34 9.55
C CYS A 88 -10.27 -8.25 10.98
N ARG A 89 -10.63 -9.19 11.85
CA ARG A 89 -10.13 -9.24 13.24
C ARG A 89 -8.64 -9.50 13.31
N GLU A 90 -8.13 -10.47 12.54
CA GLU A 90 -6.69 -10.79 12.49
C GLU A 90 -5.88 -9.56 12.08
N VAL A 91 -6.28 -8.89 10.99
CA VAL A 91 -5.61 -7.67 10.53
C VAL A 91 -5.66 -6.59 11.61
N GLN A 92 -6.83 -6.34 12.20
CA GLN A 92 -6.98 -5.28 13.20
C GLN A 92 -6.21 -5.54 14.50
N GLN A 93 -6.05 -6.79 14.93
CA GLN A 93 -5.59 -7.12 16.29
C GLN A 93 -4.26 -7.85 16.34
N GLU A 94 -3.94 -8.67 15.35
CA GLU A 94 -2.80 -9.59 15.36
C GLU A 94 -1.71 -9.15 14.39
N THR A 95 -2.04 -8.39 13.35
CA THR A 95 -1.01 -7.88 12.44
C THR A 95 -0.38 -6.59 12.99
N PRO A 96 0.95 -6.42 12.88
CA PRO A 96 1.63 -5.22 13.39
C PRO A 96 1.11 -3.92 12.77
N LEU A 97 0.93 -3.90 11.44
CA LEU A 97 0.49 -2.71 10.73
C LEU A 97 -0.97 -2.37 11.03
N GLY A 98 -1.86 -3.37 11.03
CA GLY A 98 -3.27 -3.15 11.34
C GLY A 98 -3.50 -2.72 12.79
N ALA A 99 -2.84 -3.36 13.75
CA ALA A 99 -2.93 -2.98 15.17
C ALA A 99 -2.41 -1.55 15.44
N TYR A 100 -1.39 -1.10 14.68
CA TYR A 100 -0.88 0.27 14.78
C TYR A 100 -1.83 1.30 14.14
N ALA A 101 -2.30 1.04 12.91
CA ALA A 101 -2.91 2.06 12.06
C ALA A 101 -4.45 2.04 12.01
N VAL A 102 -5.07 0.87 12.12
CA VAL A 102 -6.50 0.67 11.84
C VAL A 102 -7.32 0.91 13.11
N ASP A 103 -8.31 1.79 13.04
CA ASP A 103 -9.31 2.00 14.08
C ASP A 103 -10.39 0.93 14.01
N TYR A 104 -11.04 0.82 12.84
CA TYR A 104 -12.08 -0.18 12.56
C TYR A 104 -11.96 -0.72 11.14
N LEU A 105 -12.42 -1.96 10.95
CA LEU A 105 -12.49 -2.62 9.67
C LEU A 105 -13.86 -3.28 9.55
N THR A 106 -14.64 -2.86 8.56
CA THR A 106 -15.99 -3.40 8.30
C THR A 106 -16.07 -3.95 6.89
N TYR A 107 -16.97 -4.90 6.67
CA TYR A 107 -17.15 -5.53 5.37
C TYR A 107 -18.63 -5.67 5.02
N THR A 108 -18.91 -5.69 3.72
CA THR A 108 -20.20 -6.11 3.15
C THR A 108 -19.95 -7.16 2.08
N ILE A 109 -20.91 -8.07 1.91
CA ILE A 109 -20.79 -9.18 0.96
C ILE A 109 -21.87 -9.03 -0.10
N ASP A 110 -21.45 -8.96 -1.36
CA ASP A 110 -22.35 -9.16 -2.49
C ASP A 110 -22.28 -10.63 -2.94
N SER A 111 -23.36 -11.36 -2.65
CA SER A 111 -23.56 -12.76 -3.05
C SER A 111 -24.37 -12.90 -4.34
N THR A 112 -24.40 -11.87 -5.19
CA THR A 112 -24.98 -11.97 -6.54
C THR A 112 -24.39 -13.20 -7.25
N PRO A 113 -25.21 -14.05 -7.92
CA PRO A 113 -24.72 -15.29 -8.52
C PRO A 113 -23.61 -15.05 -9.54
N ARG A 114 -22.37 -15.29 -9.12
CA ARG A 114 -21.12 -15.18 -9.91
C ARG A 114 -20.23 -16.36 -9.57
N ASN A 115 -19.09 -16.48 -10.26
CA ASN A 115 -18.04 -17.45 -9.94
C ASN A 115 -17.10 -16.99 -8.81
N TYR A 116 -17.39 -15.86 -8.17
CA TYR A 116 -16.68 -15.29 -7.04
C TYR A 116 -17.69 -14.65 -6.07
N VAL A 117 -17.23 -14.39 -4.85
CA VAL A 117 -17.95 -13.58 -3.85
C VAL A 117 -17.21 -12.27 -3.69
N GLU A 118 -17.94 -11.16 -3.80
CA GLU A 118 -17.39 -9.82 -3.66
C GLU A 118 -17.47 -9.38 -2.19
N ILE A 119 -16.33 -9.01 -1.63
CA ILE A 119 -16.18 -8.50 -0.28
C ILE A 119 -15.76 -7.04 -0.39
N ASP A 120 -16.69 -6.13 -0.12
CA ASP A 120 -16.39 -4.70 -0.04
C ASP A 120 -15.96 -4.36 1.37
N LEU A 121 -14.88 -3.61 1.47
CA LEU A 121 -14.21 -3.32 2.73
C LEU A 121 -14.24 -1.82 2.97
N THR A 122 -14.41 -1.44 4.23
CA THR A 122 -14.25 -0.06 4.68
C THR A 122 -13.29 -0.02 5.86
N ILE A 123 -12.28 0.84 5.76
CA ILE A 123 -11.17 0.94 6.70
C ILE A 123 -11.18 2.34 7.33
N GLY A 124 -11.36 2.37 8.64
CA GLY A 124 -11.14 3.56 9.46
C GLY A 124 -9.74 3.55 10.06
N TYR A 125 -9.03 4.68 10.02
CA TYR A 125 -7.67 4.79 10.55
C TYR A 125 -7.62 5.65 11.82
N ARG A 126 -6.83 5.20 12.80
CA ARG A 126 -6.47 5.98 14.00
C ARG A 126 -5.16 6.76 13.86
N ARG A 127 -4.40 6.47 12.79
CA ARG A 127 -3.14 7.11 12.41
C ARG A 127 -3.33 7.87 11.11
N THR A 128 -2.58 8.96 10.94
CA THR A 128 -2.60 9.72 9.68
C THR A 128 -1.70 9.06 8.65
N ALA A 129 -1.90 9.40 7.38
CA ALA A 129 -1.04 8.93 6.29
C ALA A 129 0.43 9.33 6.55
N GLU A 130 0.66 10.54 7.04
CA GLU A 130 2.02 11.02 7.36
C GLU A 130 2.68 10.20 8.48
N GLN A 131 1.91 9.75 9.48
CA GLN A 131 2.45 8.88 10.53
C GLN A 131 2.80 7.49 9.99
N MET A 132 1.98 6.96 9.07
CA MET A 132 2.21 5.67 8.43
C MET A 132 3.41 5.72 7.48
N ASP A 133 3.57 6.80 6.71
CA ASP A 133 4.73 7.00 5.82
C ASP A 133 6.02 7.27 6.59
N ALA A 134 5.92 7.77 7.82
CA ALA A 134 7.05 8.01 8.71
C ALA A 134 7.56 6.75 9.43
N ILE A 135 6.91 5.59 9.25
CA ILE A 135 7.36 4.33 9.85
C ILE A 135 8.77 4.00 9.32
N VAL A 136 9.71 3.87 10.24
CA VAL A 136 11.09 3.48 9.90
C VAL A 136 11.20 1.97 9.91
N HIS A 137 11.48 1.37 8.76
CA HIS A 137 11.75 -0.06 8.68
C HIS A 137 13.20 -0.35 9.10
N THR A 138 13.38 -1.27 10.05
CA THR A 138 14.69 -1.78 10.45
C THR A 138 14.67 -3.28 10.63
N THR A 139 15.78 -3.93 10.30
CA THR A 139 15.94 -5.39 10.43
C THR A 139 16.31 -5.82 11.85
N SER A 140 16.74 -4.89 12.71
CA SER A 140 17.20 -5.22 14.06
C SER A 140 16.99 -4.09 15.06
N ILE A 141 16.85 -4.48 16.32
CA ILE A 141 16.74 -3.58 17.48
C ILE A 141 18.06 -2.85 17.76
N SER A 142 19.20 -3.38 17.31
CA SER A 142 20.50 -2.71 17.49
C SER A 142 20.55 -1.31 16.87
N ALA A 143 19.80 -1.06 15.79
CA ALA A 143 19.71 0.26 15.16
C ALA A 143 18.80 1.24 15.93
N LEU A 144 18.00 0.76 16.89
CA LEU A 144 17.01 1.56 17.60
C LEU A 144 17.65 2.71 18.37
N ALA A 145 18.80 2.49 19.00
CA ALA A 145 19.49 3.52 19.78
C ALA A 145 19.91 4.71 18.91
N ASP A 146 20.47 4.43 17.73
CA ASP A 146 20.90 5.46 16.78
C ASP A 146 19.70 6.21 16.18
N LEU A 147 18.63 5.48 15.83
CA LEU A 147 17.39 6.07 15.33
C LEU A 147 16.72 6.98 16.37
N LEU A 148 16.66 6.56 17.63
CA LEU A 148 16.12 7.35 18.73
C LEU A 148 16.96 8.59 19.01
N THR A 149 18.28 8.45 19.01
CA THR A 149 19.19 9.57 19.22
C THR A 149 18.99 10.62 18.12
N ALA A 150 18.94 10.18 16.86
CA ALA A 150 18.70 11.07 15.72
C ALA A 150 17.31 11.72 15.76
N ALA A 151 16.27 10.99 16.19
CA ALA A 151 14.92 11.54 16.34
C ALA A 151 14.86 12.60 17.45
N ALA A 152 15.52 12.35 18.58
CA ALA A 152 15.62 13.29 19.69
C ALA A 152 16.39 14.56 19.30
N ASP A 153 17.52 14.42 18.61
CA ASP A 153 18.34 15.55 18.13
C ASP A 153 17.57 16.45 17.14
N ARG A 154 16.74 15.83 16.29
CA ARG A 154 15.85 16.55 15.36
C ARG A 154 14.63 17.18 16.05
N GLY A 155 14.41 16.90 17.33
CA GLY A 155 13.26 17.41 18.09
C GLY A 155 11.92 16.85 17.63
N VAL A 156 11.92 15.63 17.07
CA VAL A 156 10.69 14.90 16.71
C VAL A 156 10.00 14.44 18.00
N SER A 157 8.67 14.49 18.03
CA SER A 157 7.87 14.07 19.20
C SER A 157 7.55 12.58 19.24
N GLU A 158 7.75 11.87 18.13
CA GLU A 158 7.36 10.48 17.95
C GLU A 158 8.37 9.79 17.01
N LEU A 159 8.72 8.55 17.32
CA LEU A 159 9.45 7.65 16.43
C LEU A 159 8.70 6.32 16.36
N THR A 160 8.26 5.94 15.16
CA THR A 160 7.66 4.62 14.90
C THR A 160 8.62 3.77 14.10
N VAL A 161 8.88 2.56 14.58
CA VAL A 161 9.83 1.62 14.00
C VAL A 161 9.15 0.30 13.72
N GLN A 162 9.23 -0.20 12.48
CA GLN A 162 8.81 -1.55 12.13
C GLN A 162 10.03 -2.47 12.10
N LEU A 163 9.95 -3.56 12.86
CA LEU A 163 10.99 -4.57 13.02
C LEU A 163 10.63 -5.80 12.19
N SER A 164 11.57 -6.26 11.35
CA SER A 164 11.37 -7.50 10.59
C SER A 164 11.36 -8.74 11.47
N TYR A 165 12.03 -8.69 12.63
CA TYR A 165 12.09 -9.77 13.60
C TYR A 165 12.09 -9.19 15.01
N PHE A 166 11.26 -9.77 15.88
CA PHE A 166 11.14 -9.37 17.27
C PHE A 166 10.92 -10.60 18.14
N ASP A 167 11.87 -10.89 19.01
CA ASP A 167 11.83 -12.09 19.85
C ASP A 167 11.66 -11.74 21.32
N ASN A 168 10.45 -11.31 21.70
CA ASN A 168 10.12 -10.91 23.07
C ASN A 168 11.08 -9.85 23.67
N GLN A 169 11.65 -8.99 22.80
CA GLN A 169 12.68 -8.01 23.17
C GLN A 169 12.10 -6.72 23.76
N GLN A 170 10.87 -6.74 24.29
CA GLN A 170 10.19 -5.55 24.81
C GLN A 170 10.99 -4.89 25.94
N GLN A 171 11.59 -5.70 26.82
CA GLN A 171 12.42 -5.19 27.90
C GLN A 171 13.74 -4.58 27.41
N GLU A 172 14.32 -5.14 26.35
CA GLU A 172 15.52 -4.58 25.71
C GLU A 172 15.21 -3.22 25.08
N VAL A 173 14.12 -3.10 24.32
CA VAL A 173 13.63 -1.83 23.77
C VAL A 173 13.42 -0.79 24.86
N ARG A 174 12.71 -1.13 25.95
CA ARG A 174 12.50 -0.20 27.07
C ARG A 174 13.81 0.25 27.70
N SER A 175 14.80 -0.64 27.78
CA SER A 175 16.13 -0.33 28.32
C SER A 175 16.90 0.62 27.40
N ILE A 176 16.87 0.39 26.08
CA ILE A 176 17.47 1.27 25.07
C ILE A 176 16.85 2.67 25.13
N VAL A 177 15.51 2.76 25.12
CA VAL A 177 14.77 4.03 25.22
C VAL A 177 15.17 4.80 26.48
N SER A 178 15.22 4.12 27.63
CA SER A 178 15.61 4.74 28.90
C SER A 178 17.06 5.24 28.89
N ALA A 179 17.98 4.47 28.29
CA ALA A 179 19.38 4.84 28.18
C ALA A 179 19.59 6.06 27.26
N VAL A 180 18.92 6.09 26.10
CA VAL A 180 18.99 7.24 25.17
C VAL A 180 18.35 8.48 25.81
N GLN A 181 17.22 8.34 26.49
CA GLN A 181 16.57 9.43 27.19
C GLN A 181 17.49 10.04 28.27
N ALA A 182 18.16 9.20 29.08
CA ALA A 182 19.08 9.67 30.12
C ALA A 182 20.24 10.50 29.55
N ASN A 183 20.74 10.13 28.37
CA ASN A 183 21.81 10.86 27.67
C ASN A 183 21.32 12.18 27.07
N GLN A 184 20.07 12.26 26.60
CA GLN A 184 19.54 13.43 25.89
C GLN A 184 18.87 14.48 26.78
N ALA A 185 18.12 14.04 27.80
CA ALA A 185 17.18 14.89 28.52
C ALA A 185 17.70 15.39 29.88
N GLY A 186 18.77 14.80 30.42
CA GLY A 186 19.06 14.92 31.85
C GLY A 186 17.92 14.35 32.72
N ALA A 187 18.18 14.17 34.02
CA ALA A 187 17.33 13.39 34.93
C ALA A 187 15.92 13.95 35.23
N SER A 188 15.45 15.01 34.56
CA SER A 188 14.27 15.80 34.97
C SER A 188 13.14 15.91 33.93
N ARG A 189 13.09 15.03 32.93
CA ARG A 189 11.94 14.95 31.99
C ARG A 189 11.07 13.73 32.27
N ASP A 190 9.79 13.86 31.95
CA ASP A 190 8.84 12.75 31.91
C ASP A 190 9.41 11.58 31.09
N PRO A 191 9.26 10.33 31.54
CA PRO A 191 9.73 9.17 30.79
C PRO A 191 9.06 9.10 29.42
N TRP A 192 9.85 8.78 28.39
CA TRP A 192 9.33 8.49 27.05
C TRP A 192 8.41 7.26 27.10
N GLN A 193 7.29 7.32 26.38
CA GLN A 193 6.34 6.21 26.33
C GLN A 193 6.71 5.25 25.20
N VAL A 194 6.52 3.95 25.43
CA VAL A 194 6.82 2.90 24.45
C VAL A 194 5.61 2.00 24.34
N ASN A 195 5.02 1.99 23.15
CA ASN A 195 3.87 1.17 22.78
C ASN A 195 4.32 0.11 21.77
N PHE A 196 3.70 -1.07 21.84
CA PHE A 196 4.05 -2.24 21.04
C PHE A 196 2.80 -2.73 20.32
N TYR A 197 2.94 -3.02 19.02
CA TYR A 197 1.83 -3.44 18.17
C TYR A 197 2.18 -4.73 17.42
N PRO A 198 1.32 -5.77 17.49
CA PRO A 198 0.13 -5.89 18.34
C PRO A 198 0.44 -5.98 19.85
N GLU A 199 -0.54 -5.67 20.70
CA GLU A 199 -0.41 -5.84 22.15
C GLU A 199 -0.55 -7.32 22.54
N GLY A 200 0.54 -7.94 23.03
CA GLY A 200 0.51 -9.32 23.53
C GLY A 200 0.65 -10.43 22.48
N GLY A 201 0.90 -10.05 21.22
CA GLY A 201 1.25 -10.97 20.13
C GLY A 201 2.68 -10.78 19.63
N ASP A 202 2.92 -11.20 18.39
CA ASP A 202 4.20 -11.03 17.70
C ASP A 202 4.39 -9.57 17.28
N VAL A 203 4.92 -8.79 18.22
CA VAL A 203 5.20 -7.36 18.04
C VAL A 203 6.05 -7.13 16.79
N GLY A 204 5.54 -6.35 15.85
CA GLY A 204 6.30 -5.94 14.66
C GLY A 204 6.50 -4.43 14.56
N ILE A 205 5.73 -3.64 15.31
CA ILE A 205 5.85 -2.18 15.33
C ILE A 205 6.03 -1.68 16.76
N VAL A 206 6.97 -0.75 16.94
CA VAL A 206 7.25 -0.05 18.19
C VAL A 206 7.05 1.44 17.96
N GLU A 207 6.15 2.04 18.73
CA GLU A 207 5.91 3.49 18.74
C GLU A 207 6.51 4.07 20.02
N ILE A 208 7.33 5.10 19.86
CA ILE A 208 8.05 5.75 20.97
C ILE A 208 7.69 7.22 20.99
N ILE A 209 7.11 7.68 22.10
CA ILE A 209 6.69 9.08 22.28
C ILE A 209 7.76 9.83 23.06
N LEU A 210 8.49 10.69 22.34
CA LEU A 210 9.52 11.58 22.86
C LEU A 210 8.84 12.86 23.37
N LYS A 211 8.29 12.82 24.59
CA LYS A 211 7.70 14.00 25.23
C LYS A 211 8.70 15.17 25.25
N LYS A 212 8.26 16.36 24.82
CA LYS A 212 9.05 17.61 24.79
C LYS A 212 9.17 18.26 26.16
#